data_AF-Q0UN69-F1
#
_entry.id   AF-Q0UN69-F1
#
_cell.length_a   1.000
_cell.length_b   1.000
_cell.length_c   1.000
_cell.angle_alpha   90.00
_cell.angle_beta   90.00
_cell.angle_gamma   90.00
#
_symmetry.space_group_name_H-M   'P 1'
#
loop_
_entity.id
_entity.type
_entity.pdbx_description
1 polymer ?
#
loop_
_entity_poly.entity_id
_entity_poly.type
_entity_poly.pdbx_seq_one_letter_code
_entity_poly.pdbx_strand_id
1 'polypeptide(L)'
;MLVSTSVLLSLVVSVLARPQDGAPAAAAGSKKNVYLSSCTSRSLLDTDTASAAVYYDGPASSRTSPKDIGVVSEPARKWEGVSRRTTLDGGRFTSSIAAGAESLPKSQIAGTATLGTESFVCFVDGSSTFRFREGLLGLRETNCKADYWCASTNVGQ
;
A
#
# COMPACT_ATOMS: atom_id res chain seq x y z
N MET A 1 34.02 -65.46 10.02
CA MET A 1 33.31 -64.20 10.38
C MET A 1 32.95 -63.50 9.08
N LEU A 2 31.66 -63.39 8.75
CA LEU A 2 31.14 -62.62 7.63
C LEU A 2 29.95 -61.80 8.19
N VAL A 3 30.10 -60.48 8.20
CA VAL A 3 29.13 -59.54 8.77
C VAL A 3 28.19 -59.11 7.64
N SER A 4 26.91 -59.50 7.73
CA SER A 4 25.84 -59.01 6.86
C SER A 4 25.40 -57.62 7.31
N THR A 5 25.63 -56.62 6.47
CA THR A 5 25.11 -55.25 6.66
C THR A 5 23.77 -55.09 5.96
N SER A 6 22.69 -55.02 6.73
CA SER A 6 21.36 -54.65 6.28
C SER A 6 21.29 -53.15 5.98
N VAL A 7 21.02 -52.78 4.73
CA VAL A 7 20.78 -51.38 4.33
C VAL A 7 19.27 -51.10 4.39
N LEU A 8 18.87 -50.25 5.33
CA LEU A 8 17.51 -49.69 5.41
C LEU A 8 17.38 -48.54 4.39
N LEU A 9 16.50 -48.73 3.40
CA LEU A 9 16.17 -47.72 2.40
C LEU A 9 15.02 -46.84 2.93
N SER A 10 15.32 -45.61 3.37
CA SER A 10 14.31 -44.63 3.77
C SER A 10 13.64 -44.01 2.54
N LEU A 11 12.32 -44.18 2.39
CA LEU A 11 11.50 -43.42 1.44
C LEU A 11 11.36 -41.97 1.93
N VAL A 12 11.92 -41.03 1.19
CA VAL A 12 11.69 -39.59 1.39
C VAL A 12 10.66 -39.14 0.35
N VAL A 13 9.42 -38.89 0.78
CA VAL A 13 8.37 -38.28 -0.04
C VAL A 13 8.61 -36.77 -0.03
N SER A 14 9.20 -36.25 -1.12
CA SER A 14 9.37 -34.82 -1.32
C SER A 14 8.07 -34.22 -1.87
N VAL A 15 7.24 -33.66 -0.99
CA VAL A 15 6.14 -32.79 -1.38
C VAL A 15 6.75 -31.48 -1.88
N LEU A 16 6.86 -31.33 -3.20
CA LEU A 16 7.18 -30.07 -3.87
C LEU A 16 5.99 -29.11 -3.72
N ALA A 17 5.94 -28.37 -2.61
CA ALA A 17 5.08 -27.19 -2.51
C ALA A 17 5.67 -26.09 -3.40
N ARG A 18 4.90 -25.69 -4.43
CA ARG A 18 5.27 -24.60 -5.35
C ARG A 18 5.33 -23.26 -4.60
N PRO A 19 6.37 -22.43 -4.78
CA PRO A 19 6.31 -21.04 -4.38
C PRO A 19 5.42 -20.29 -5.37
N GLN A 20 4.21 -19.89 -4.96
CA GLN A 20 3.47 -18.82 -5.64
C GLN A 20 3.98 -17.46 -5.13
N ASP A 21 5.22 -17.12 -5.48
CA ASP A 21 5.68 -15.72 -5.46
C ASP A 21 5.18 -15.04 -6.74
N GLY A 22 3.87 -14.84 -6.79
CA GLY A 22 3.24 -13.98 -7.76
C GLY A 22 2.59 -12.84 -6.99
N ALA A 23 3.32 -11.74 -6.81
CA ALA A 23 2.64 -10.46 -6.59
C ALA A 23 1.52 -10.35 -7.65
N PRO A 24 0.28 -10.02 -7.27
CA PRO A 24 -0.82 -10.13 -8.21
C PRO A 24 -0.58 -9.17 -9.37
N ALA A 25 -0.27 -9.72 -10.54
CA ALA A 25 -0.17 -8.98 -11.80
C ALA A 25 -1.48 -8.20 -12.09
N ALA A 26 -2.60 -8.61 -11.48
CA ALA A 26 -3.87 -7.92 -11.50
C ALA A 26 -3.84 -6.51 -10.87
N ALA A 27 -2.99 -6.27 -9.86
CA ALA A 27 -2.91 -4.95 -9.20
C ALA A 27 -2.22 -3.90 -10.09
N ALA A 28 -1.24 -4.31 -10.90
CA ALA A 28 -0.46 -3.41 -11.76
C ALA A 28 -1.25 -2.77 -12.92
N GLY A 29 -2.49 -3.22 -13.16
CA GLY A 29 -3.39 -2.67 -14.19
C GLY A 29 -4.60 -1.93 -13.65
N SER A 30 -4.69 -1.68 -12.33
CA SER A 30 -5.89 -1.07 -11.76
C SER A 30 -6.08 0.38 -12.23
N LYS A 31 -7.28 0.68 -12.73
CA LYS A 31 -7.65 2.03 -13.21
C LYS A 31 -7.80 3.04 -12.07
N LYS A 32 -7.87 2.57 -10.83
CA LYS A 32 -8.13 3.41 -9.65
C LYS A 32 -7.25 2.97 -8.50
N ASN A 33 -6.47 3.91 -8.00
CA ASN A 33 -5.45 3.65 -7.00
C ASN A 33 -5.54 4.68 -5.87
N VAL A 34 -5.40 4.21 -4.63
CA VAL A 34 -5.27 5.06 -3.45
C VAL A 34 -3.93 4.79 -2.79
N TYR A 35 -3.13 5.83 -2.59
CA TYR A 35 -1.86 5.75 -1.88
C TYR A 35 -2.03 6.28 -0.46
N LEU A 36 -1.79 5.41 0.52
CA LEU A 36 -1.75 5.78 1.93
C LEU A 36 -0.37 6.35 2.20
N SER A 37 -0.30 7.64 2.52
CA SER A 37 0.94 8.38 2.50
C SER A 37 1.18 9.17 3.77
N SER A 38 2.45 9.34 4.10
CA SER A 38 2.95 10.33 5.04
C SER A 38 3.47 11.53 4.26
N CYS A 39 2.86 12.69 4.46
CA CYS A 39 3.10 13.93 3.74
C CYS A 39 3.79 14.96 4.62
N THR A 40 4.89 15.53 4.16
CA THR A 40 5.64 16.55 4.87
C THR A 40 5.60 17.87 4.11
N SER A 41 5.13 18.91 4.78
CA SER A 41 5.09 20.29 4.29
C SER A 41 6.17 21.10 5.00
N ARG A 42 7.04 21.75 4.22
CA ARG A 42 8.11 22.59 4.80
C ARG A 42 7.80 24.06 4.64
N SER A 43 8.08 24.82 5.70
CA SER A 43 8.11 26.27 5.71
C SER A 43 9.46 26.76 6.20
N LEU A 44 9.69 28.07 6.13
CA LEU A 44 10.92 28.69 6.63
C LEU A 44 11.11 28.49 8.15
N LEU A 45 10.01 28.35 8.89
CA LEU A 45 10.00 28.30 10.35
C LEU A 45 9.49 26.98 10.93
N ASP A 46 8.85 26.13 10.11
CA ASP A 46 8.19 24.92 10.61
C ASP A 46 8.16 23.78 9.58
N THR A 47 7.99 22.56 10.07
CA THR A 47 7.82 21.35 9.26
C THR A 47 6.69 20.52 9.81
N ASP A 48 5.59 20.48 9.05
CA ASP A 48 4.39 19.73 9.40
C ASP A 48 4.38 18.38 8.71
N THR A 49 3.90 17.34 9.40
CA THR A 49 3.71 16.02 8.79
C THR A 49 2.28 15.54 9.00
N ALA A 50 1.62 15.11 7.93
CA ALA A 50 0.24 14.64 7.89
C ALA A 50 0.17 13.22 7.33
N SER A 51 -0.82 12.43 7.74
CA SER A 51 -1.21 11.21 7.04
C SER A 51 -2.32 11.54 6.06
N ALA A 52 -2.18 11.11 4.81
CA ALA A 52 -3.14 11.41 3.74
C ALA A 52 -3.41 10.20 2.85
N ALA A 53 -4.65 10.10 2.37
CA ALA A 53 -5.03 9.20 1.30
C ALA A 53 -5.02 9.98 -0.03
N VAL A 54 -4.22 9.53 -1.00
CA VAL A 54 -4.04 10.21 -2.28
C VAL A 54 -4.62 9.34 -3.40
N TYR A 55 -5.64 9.84 -4.09
CA TYR A 55 -6.38 9.10 -5.11
C TYR A 55 -5.91 9.44 -6.54
N TYR A 56 -5.75 8.41 -7.37
CA TYR A 56 -5.38 8.51 -8.78
C TYR A 56 -6.30 7.64 -9.66
N ASP A 57 -6.75 8.21 -10.78
CA ASP A 57 -7.38 7.45 -11.89
C ASP A 57 -6.28 6.85 -12.79
N GLY A 58 -5.56 5.87 -12.25
CA GLY A 58 -4.48 5.15 -12.94
C GLY A 58 -3.23 5.04 -12.07
N PRO A 59 -2.16 4.43 -12.58
CA PRO A 59 -0.90 4.34 -11.84
C PRO A 59 -0.29 5.73 -11.66
N ALA A 60 0.17 6.04 -10.44
CA ALA A 60 0.87 7.29 -10.20
C ALA A 60 2.23 7.31 -10.92
N SER A 61 2.55 8.46 -11.52
CA SER A 61 3.80 8.74 -12.21
C SER A 61 4.20 10.20 -12.03
N SER A 62 5.42 10.57 -12.42
CA SER A 62 5.90 11.96 -12.39
C SER A 62 5.12 12.91 -13.32
N ARG A 63 4.28 12.37 -14.22
CA ARG A 63 3.49 13.15 -15.19
C ARG A 63 2.00 13.21 -14.86
N THR A 64 1.56 12.53 -13.81
CA THR A 64 0.15 12.44 -13.43
C THR A 64 -0.09 13.17 -12.12
N SER A 65 -1.12 14.00 -12.08
CA SER A 65 -1.61 14.61 -10.83
C SER A 65 -2.62 13.68 -10.14
N PRO A 66 -2.68 13.70 -8.80
CA PRO A 66 -3.75 13.02 -8.09
C PRO A 66 -5.07 13.67 -8.47
N LYS A 67 -6.12 12.86 -8.51
CA LYS A 67 -7.46 13.36 -8.75
C LYS A 67 -8.07 13.94 -7.49
N ASP A 68 -7.73 13.38 -6.33
CA ASP A 68 -8.20 13.88 -5.05
C ASP A 68 -7.26 13.49 -3.90
N ILE A 69 -7.30 14.24 -2.80
CA ILE A 69 -6.48 14.02 -1.61
C ILE A 69 -7.32 14.26 -0.35
N GLY A 70 -7.31 13.28 0.56
CA GLY A 70 -7.98 13.37 1.85
C GLY A 70 -6.99 13.29 3.00
N VAL A 71 -6.98 14.30 3.88
CA VAL A 71 -6.16 14.32 5.09
C VAL A 71 -6.82 13.47 6.17
N VAL A 72 -6.07 12.49 6.68
CA VAL A 72 -6.53 11.55 7.73
C VAL A 72 -6.16 12.06 9.11
N SER A 73 -4.95 12.59 9.29
CA SER A 73 -4.51 13.11 10.59
C SER A 73 -3.32 14.04 10.48
N GLU A 74 -3.32 15.07 11.33
CA GLU A 74 -2.19 15.95 11.61
C GLU A 74 -2.01 16.02 13.15
N PRO A 75 -0.86 15.57 13.71
CA PRO A 75 0.33 15.05 13.04
C PRO A 75 0.10 13.66 12.42
N ALA A 76 1.03 13.23 11.57
CA ALA A 76 1.01 11.92 10.93
C ALA A 76 0.94 10.78 11.96
N ARG A 77 0.09 9.80 11.67
CA ARG A 77 -0.10 8.60 12.46
C ARG A 77 0.10 7.36 11.60
N LYS A 78 0.56 6.31 12.27
CA LYS A 78 0.64 4.95 11.74
C LYS A 78 -0.69 4.48 11.15
N TRP A 79 -0.61 3.76 10.03
CA TRP A 79 -1.75 3.19 9.32
C TRP A 79 -2.15 1.82 9.87
N GLU A 80 -1.20 1.12 10.48
CA GLU A 80 -1.29 -0.28 10.89
C GLU A 80 -2.10 -0.45 12.17
N GLY A 81 -2.87 -1.55 12.23
CA GLY A 81 -3.61 -1.96 13.42
C GLY A 81 -4.83 -1.11 13.77
N VAL A 82 -5.15 -0.07 12.98
CA VAL A 82 -6.29 0.81 13.22
C VAL A 82 -6.98 1.15 11.89
N SER A 83 -8.31 1.13 11.87
CA SER A 83 -9.04 1.61 10.71
C SER A 83 -8.96 3.14 10.60
N ARG A 84 -8.48 3.64 9.47
CA ARG A 84 -8.36 5.09 9.20
C ARG A 84 -9.41 5.51 8.19
N ARG A 85 -9.94 6.73 8.33
CA ARG A 85 -11.03 7.25 7.50
C ARG A 85 -10.75 8.69 7.08
N THR A 86 -11.14 9.03 5.86
CA THR A 86 -11.24 10.40 5.36
C THR A 86 -12.38 10.46 4.34
N THR A 87 -12.76 11.67 3.93
CA THR A 87 -13.63 11.87 2.77
C THR A 87 -12.76 12.13 1.55
N LEU A 88 -13.17 11.56 0.43
CA LEU A 88 -12.69 11.85 -0.92
C LEU A 88 -13.92 12.13 -1.81
N ASP A 89 -13.73 12.65 -3.01
CA ASP A 89 -14.79 12.92 -4.00
C ASP A 89 -15.62 11.68 -4.33
N GLY A 90 -14.98 10.50 -4.33
CA GLY A 90 -15.63 9.20 -4.52
C GLY A 90 -16.47 8.73 -3.32
N GLY A 91 -16.48 9.49 -2.22
CA GLY A 91 -17.21 9.19 -0.99
C GLY A 91 -16.30 8.96 0.22
N ARG A 92 -16.82 8.25 1.22
CA ARG A 92 -16.04 7.92 2.42
C ARG A 92 -14.97 6.89 2.08
N PHE A 93 -13.71 7.27 2.31
CA PHE A 93 -12.58 6.36 2.28
C PHE A 93 -12.38 5.72 3.65
N THR A 94 -12.21 4.40 3.68
CA THR A 94 -11.83 3.65 4.89
C THR A 94 -10.70 2.69 4.54
N SER A 95 -9.60 2.72 5.29
CA SER A 95 -8.50 1.74 5.17
C SER A 95 -8.38 0.93 6.45
N SER A 96 -7.95 -0.32 6.30
CA SER A 96 -7.65 -1.24 7.39
C SER A 96 -6.37 -1.99 7.04
N ILE A 97 -5.25 -1.52 7.59
CA ILE A 97 -3.94 -2.14 7.43
C ILE A 97 -3.65 -3.04 8.62
N ALA A 98 -3.19 -4.26 8.38
CA ALA A 98 -2.87 -5.22 9.42
C ALA A 98 -1.78 -4.68 10.35
N ALA A 99 -1.88 -4.99 11.65
CA ALA A 99 -0.80 -4.67 12.58
C ALA A 99 0.48 -5.41 12.16
N GLY A 100 1.63 -4.70 12.17
CA GLY A 100 2.92 -5.28 11.76
C GLY A 100 3.15 -5.29 10.25
N ALA A 101 2.22 -4.77 9.43
CA ALA A 101 2.36 -4.73 7.98
C ALA A 101 3.57 -3.92 7.50
N GLU A 102 4.12 -3.02 8.32
CA GLU A 102 5.34 -2.28 8.01
C GLU A 102 6.59 -3.17 7.89
N SER A 103 6.55 -4.37 8.48
CA SER A 103 7.64 -5.35 8.45
C SER A 103 7.57 -6.29 7.22
N LEU A 104 6.48 -6.22 6.46
CA LEU A 104 6.29 -7.05 5.28
C LEU A 104 7.17 -6.56 4.12
N PRO A 105 7.65 -7.48 3.26
CA PRO A 105 8.33 -7.11 2.03
C PRO A 105 7.44 -6.24 1.11
N LYS A 106 8.08 -5.39 0.31
CA LYS A 106 7.38 -4.60 -0.73
C LYS A 106 6.51 -5.50 -1.61
N SER A 107 5.36 -4.98 -2.03
CA SER A 107 4.36 -5.66 -2.84
C SER A 107 3.62 -6.82 -2.15
N GLN A 108 3.87 -7.10 -0.87
CA GLN A 108 3.03 -8.01 -0.09
C GLN A 108 1.73 -7.35 0.32
N ILE A 109 0.68 -8.16 0.45
CA ILE A 109 -0.64 -7.69 0.88
C ILE A 109 -0.54 -7.25 2.35
N ALA A 110 -0.85 -5.98 2.59
CA ALA A 110 -0.81 -5.32 3.89
C ALA A 110 -2.20 -5.16 4.52
N GLY A 111 -3.26 -5.15 3.69
CA GLY A 111 -4.63 -4.95 4.18
C GLY A 111 -5.62 -4.65 3.06
N THR A 112 -6.71 -3.98 3.42
CA THR A 112 -7.80 -3.63 2.50
C THR A 112 -8.27 -2.20 2.73
N ALA A 113 -8.95 -1.66 1.73
CA ALA A 113 -9.62 -0.37 1.83
C ALA A 113 -10.92 -0.33 1.03
N THR A 114 -11.77 0.64 1.33
CA THR A 114 -12.99 0.94 0.60
C THR A 114 -13.09 2.43 0.31
N LEU A 115 -13.64 2.79 -0.85
CA LEU A 115 -14.00 4.14 -1.23
C LEU A 115 -15.45 4.14 -1.72
N GLY A 116 -16.37 4.67 -0.90
CA GLY A 116 -17.80 4.52 -1.17
C GLY A 116 -18.19 3.04 -1.19
N THR A 117 -18.59 2.53 -2.35
CA THR A 117 -18.93 1.12 -2.57
C THR A 117 -17.78 0.31 -3.21
N GLU A 118 -16.69 0.96 -3.60
CA GLU A 118 -15.57 0.33 -4.29
C GLU A 118 -14.58 -0.27 -3.28
N SER A 119 -14.10 -1.48 -3.58
CA SER A 119 -13.16 -2.23 -2.73
C SER A 119 -11.75 -2.23 -3.30
N PHE A 120 -10.77 -2.19 -2.41
CA PHE A 120 -9.35 -2.11 -2.74
C PHE A 120 -8.54 -3.10 -1.91
N VAL A 121 -7.47 -3.63 -2.50
CA VAL A 121 -6.44 -4.42 -1.80
C VAL A 121 -5.20 -3.55 -1.66
N CYS A 122 -4.68 -3.46 -0.43
CA CYS A 122 -3.53 -2.64 -0.10
C CYS A 122 -2.27 -3.48 0.01
N PHE A 123 -1.21 -3.01 -0.65
CA PHE A 123 0.11 -3.60 -0.70
C PHE A 123 1.13 -2.68 -0.04
N VAL A 124 2.19 -3.26 0.51
CA VAL A 124 3.36 -2.49 0.97
C VAL A 124 3.99 -1.78 -0.23
N ASP A 125 4.10 -0.46 -0.15
CA ASP A 125 4.83 0.34 -1.15
C ASP A 125 6.14 0.86 -0.57
N GLY A 126 6.06 1.62 0.53
CA GLY A 126 7.18 2.12 1.33
C GLY A 126 8.25 2.94 0.61
N SER A 127 8.06 3.31 -0.65
CA SER A 127 9.16 3.80 -1.51
C SER A 127 8.74 4.85 -2.54
N SER A 128 7.49 4.86 -2.99
CA SER A 128 6.96 5.83 -3.92
C SER A 128 6.87 7.20 -3.25
N THR A 129 7.34 8.24 -3.93
CA THR A 129 7.29 9.62 -3.42
C THR A 129 6.62 10.54 -4.42
N PHE A 130 5.74 11.41 -3.92
CA PHE A 130 4.99 12.39 -4.70
C PHE A 130 5.36 13.79 -4.23
N ARG A 131 5.44 14.74 -5.18
CA ARG A 131 5.69 16.15 -4.89
C ARG A 131 4.54 16.99 -5.39
N PHE A 132 3.95 17.76 -4.48
CA PHE A 132 2.87 18.69 -4.78
C PHE A 132 3.41 20.12 -4.64
N ARG A 133 3.62 20.79 -5.77
CA ARG A 133 4.20 22.16 -5.79
C ARG A 133 3.27 23.19 -5.17
N GLU A 134 1.97 22.99 -5.29
CA GLU A 134 0.94 23.82 -4.65
C GLU A 134 0.55 23.28 -3.27
N GLY A 135 1.16 22.18 -2.82
CA GLY A 135 0.89 21.58 -1.52
C GLY A 135 -0.40 20.79 -1.42
N LEU A 136 -0.55 20.07 -0.30
CA LEU A 136 -1.71 19.21 -0.05
C LEU A 136 -3.01 20.00 0.16
N LEU A 137 -2.90 21.28 0.54
CA LEU A 137 -4.02 22.20 0.84
C LEU A 137 -3.96 23.49 0.00
N GLY A 138 -3.26 23.49 -1.14
CA GLY A 138 -3.03 24.70 -1.93
C GLY A 138 -1.99 25.67 -1.32
N LEU A 139 -1.23 25.21 -0.31
CA LEU A 139 -0.19 25.97 0.35
C LEU A 139 1.11 25.14 0.45
N ARG A 140 2.22 25.72 -0.04
CA ARG A 140 3.64 25.28 0.13
C ARG A 140 3.98 23.95 -0.55
N GLU A 141 5.26 23.73 -0.88
CA GLU A 141 5.67 22.45 -1.44
C GLU A 141 5.47 21.32 -0.41
N THR A 142 4.67 20.32 -0.77
CA THR A 142 4.44 19.11 0.05
C THR A 142 5.10 17.90 -0.61
N ASN A 143 5.90 17.16 0.17
CA ASN A 143 6.50 15.90 -0.24
C ASN A 143 5.79 14.76 0.47
N CYS A 144 5.16 13.85 -0.26
CA CYS A 144 4.49 12.67 0.29
C CYS A 144 5.26 11.41 -0.03
N LYS A 145 5.37 10.51 0.94
CA LYS A 145 5.88 9.16 0.78
C LYS A 145 4.71 8.20 0.95
N ALA A 146 4.48 7.33 -0.04
CA ALA A 146 3.52 6.25 0.09
C ALA A 146 4.08 5.18 1.04
N ASP A 147 3.31 4.89 2.08
CA ASP A 147 3.54 3.77 2.97
C ASP A 147 2.90 2.51 2.36
N TYR A 148 1.67 2.65 1.84
CA TYR A 148 0.91 1.59 1.18
C TYR A 148 0.26 2.05 -0.12
N TRP A 149 0.11 1.12 -1.05
CA TRP A 149 -0.62 1.32 -2.30
C TRP A 149 -1.83 0.39 -2.35
N CYS A 150 -3.03 0.97 -2.47
CA CYS A 150 -4.29 0.26 -2.56
C CYS A 150 -4.82 0.29 -4.00
N ALA A 151 -4.89 -0.88 -4.64
CA ALA A 151 -5.39 -1.04 -5.99
C ALA A 151 -6.86 -1.48 -5.96
N SER A 152 -7.72 -0.86 -6.78
CA SER A 152 -9.11 -1.28 -6.90
C SER A 152 -9.20 -2.72 -7.40
N THR A 153 -10.07 -3.50 -6.77
CA THR A 153 -10.40 -4.87 -7.19
C THR A 153 -11.44 -4.91 -8.31
N ASN A 154 -12.06 -3.78 -8.63
CA ASN A 154 -13.01 -3.69 -9.73
C ASN A 154 -12.24 -3.56 -11.05
N VAL A 155 -11.88 -4.71 -11.63
CA VAL A 155 -11.18 -4.82 -12.92
C VAL A 155 -12.16 -4.71 -14.09
N GLY A 156 -12.95 -3.63 -14.12
CA GLY A 156 -13.81 -3.28 -15.25
C GLY A 156 -15.15 -4.02 -15.29
N GLN A 157 -16.21 -3.28 -15.01
CA GLN A 157 -17.42 -3.35 -15.84
C GLN A 157 -17.35 -2.25 -16.91
#